data_AF-A0A843LTZ2-F1
#
_entry.id   AF-A0A843LTZ2-F1
#
_cell.length_a   1.000
_cell.length_b   1.000
_cell.length_c   1.000
_cell.angle_alpha   90.00
_cell.angle_beta   90.00
_cell.angle_gamma   90.00
#
_symmetry.space_group_name_H-M   'P 1'
#
loop_
_entity.id
_entity.type
_entity.pdbx_description
1 polymer ?
#
loop_
_entity_poly.entity_id
_entity_poly.type
_entity_poly.pdbx_seq_one_letter_code
_entity_poly.pdbx_strand_id
1 'polypeptide(L)' 'MEYEGDPRENVGKPYQRGMLPYGGGVGRGGLIAFVVTKEEFDEKMQRLDKAGVC' A
#
# COMPACT_ATOMS: atom_id res chain seq x y z
N MET A 1 11.53 3.28 8.52
CA MET A 1 11.41 1.84 8.81
C MET A 1 10.92 1.21 7.53
N GLU A 2 11.82 0.57 6.78
CA GLU A 2 11.41 -0.17 5.59
C GLU A 2 10.65 -1.40 6.07
N TYR A 3 9.48 -1.66 5.50
CA TYR A 3 8.73 -2.87 5.80
C TYR A 3 9.45 -4.04 5.13
N GLU A 4 9.97 -4.98 5.92
CA GLU A 4 10.78 -6.11 5.43
C GLU A 4 9.96 -7.30 4.89
N GLY A 5 8.63 -7.23 4.90
CA GLY A 5 7.74 -8.29 4.39
C GLY A 5 7.18 -8.00 2.99
N ASP A 6 6.57 -8.99 2.34
CA ASP A 6 5.76 -8.74 1.14
C ASP A 6 4.39 -8.19 1.59
N PRO A 7 4.01 -6.95 1.22
CA PRO A 7 2.71 -6.40 1.58
C PRO A 7 1.54 -7.28 1.13
N ARG A 8 1.71 -8.09 0.08
CA ARG A 8 0.67 -8.97 -0.49
C ARG A 8 0.24 -10.05 0.49
N GLU A 9 1.08 -10.42 1.44
CA GLU A 9 0.74 -11.36 2.50
C GLU A 9 -0.36 -10.85 3.42
N ASN A 10 -0.68 -9.56 3.38
CA ASN A 10 -1.71 -8.96 4.21
C ASN A 10 -3.12 -9.02 3.60
N VAL A 11 -3.25 -9.37 2.31
CA VAL A 11 -4.56 -9.48 1.65
C VAL A 11 -5.42 -10.55 2.35
N GLY A 12 -6.68 -10.21 2.59
CA GLY A 12 -7.65 -11.07 3.29
C GLY A 12 -7.54 -11.06 4.82
N LYS A 13 -6.50 -10.45 5.41
CA LYS A 13 -6.37 -10.31 6.86
C LYS A 13 -7.16 -9.09 7.36
N PRO A 14 -7.67 -9.10 8.61
CA PRO A 14 -8.21 -7.91 9.25
C PRO A 14 -7.16 -6.80 9.29
N TYR A 15 -7.55 -5.59 8.90
CA TYR A 15 -6.64 -4.45 8.91
C TYR A 15 -6.17 -4.11 10.31
N GLN A 16 -4.85 -3.99 10.47
CA GLN A 16 -4.22 -3.38 11.62
C GLN A 16 -3.30 -2.25 11.17
N ARG A 17 -3.19 -1.21 12.00
CA ARG A 17 -2.33 -0.08 11.70
C ARG A 17 -0.88 -0.56 11.51
N GLY A 18 -0.29 -0.18 10.38
CA GLY A 18 1.06 -0.61 9.99
C GLY A 18 1.11 -1.73 8.94
N MET A 19 -0.01 -2.42 8.66
CA MET A 19 -0.06 -3.48 7.63
C MET A 19 -0.07 -2.99 6.19
N LEU A 20 -0.32 -1.69 5.97
CA LEU A 20 -0.37 -1.05 4.65
C LEU A 20 0.68 0.07 4.57
N PRO A 21 1.98 -0.26 4.58
CA PRO A 21 3.06 0.73 4.66
C PRO A 21 3.11 1.69 3.47
N TYR A 22 2.75 1.21 2.27
CA TYR A 22 2.75 1.99 1.02
C TYR A 22 1.35 2.34 0.54
N GLY A 23 0.33 2.06 1.36
CA GLY A 23 -1.07 2.24 1.03
C GLY A 23 -1.78 0.93 0.65
N GLY A 24 -3.07 1.05 0.34
CA GLY A 24 -3.97 -0.07 0.07
C GLY A 24 -5.40 0.29 0.41
N GLY A 25 -6.27 -0.72 0.41
CA GLY A 25 -7.69 -0.54 0.71
C GLY A 25 -8.24 -1.68 1.54
N VAL A 26 -9.21 -1.32 2.39
CA VAL A 26 -9.95 -2.26 3.24
C VAL A 26 -11.35 -2.43 2.64
N GLY A 27 -11.76 -3.68 2.43
CA GLY A 27 -13.06 -4.04 1.91
C GLY A 27 -14.15 -4.13 2.99
N ARG A 28 -15.33 -4.59 2.58
CA ARG A 28 -16.45 -4.81 3.49
C ARG A 28 -16.09 -5.89 4.51
N GLY A 29 -16.24 -5.57 5.80
CA GLY A 29 -15.86 -6.47 6.90
C GLY A 29 -14.47 -6.21 7.50
N GLY A 30 -13.79 -5.12 7.10
CA GLY A 30 -12.53 -4.73 7.73
C GLY A 30 -11.31 -5.54 7.26
N LEU A 31 -11.48 -6.35 6.21
CA LEU A 31 -10.41 -7.15 5.62
C LEU A 31 -9.68 -6.36 4.53
N ILE A 32 -8.35 -6.52 4.48
CA ILE A 32 -7.53 -5.90 3.44
C ILE A 32 -7.92 -6.50 2.08
N ALA A 33 -8.40 -5.65 1.17
CA ALA A 33 -8.86 -6.04 -0.15
C ALA A 33 -7.74 -5.96 -1.19
N PHE A 34 -6.87 -4.95 -1.08
CA PHE A 34 -5.69 -4.80 -1.91
C PHE A 34 -4.61 -4.03 -1.15
N VAL A 35 -3.37 -4.21 -1.60
CA VAL A 35 -2.18 -3.55 -1.06
C VAL A 35 -1.43 -2.87 -2.19
N VAL A 36 -0.69 -1.82 -1.85
CA VAL A 36 0.25 -1.18 -2.76
C VAL A 36 1.65 -1.68 -2.41
N THR A 37 2.42 -2.14 -3.40
CA THR A 37 3.82 -2.50 -3.19
C THR A 37 4.70 -1.25 -3.17
N LYS A 38 5.94 -1.38 -2.66
CA LYS A 38 6.93 -0.31 -2.72
C LYS A 38 7.14 0.19 -4.15
N GLU A 39 7.29 -0.75 -5.09
CA GLU A 39 7.48 -0.46 -6.52
C GLU A 39 6.32 0.35 -7.10
N GLU A 40 5.08 -0.07 -6.87
CA GLU A 40 3.89 0.66 -7.34
C GLU A 40 3.78 2.05 -6.72
N PHE A 41 4.16 2.20 -5.45
CA PHE A 41 4.18 3.48 -4.77
C PHE A 41 5.24 4.41 -5.38
N ASP A 42 6.47 3.92 -5.55
CA ASP A 42 7.58 4.69 -6.13
C ASP A 42 7.23 5.13 -7.57
N GLU A 43 6.65 4.25 -8.38
CA GLU A 43 6.17 4.58 -9.72
C GLU A 43 5.09 5.68 -9.71
N LYS A 44 4.13 5.59 -8.78
CA LYS A 44 3.07 6.60 -8.65
C LYS A 44 3.63 7.94 -8.20
N MET A 45 4.56 7.95 -7.25
CA MET A 45 5.21 9.18 -6.78
C MET A 45 6.05 9.83 -7.88
N GLN A 46 6.79 9.06 -8.67
CA GLN A 46 7.50 9.59 -9.85
C GLN A 46 6.55 10.20 -10.89
N ARG A 47 5.35 9.63 -11.07
CA ARG A 47 4.34 10.20 -11.98
C ARG A 47 3.79 11.53 -11.45
N LEU A 48 3.57 11.63 -10.14
CA LEU A 48 3.11 12.87 -9.49
C LEU A 48 4.16 13.98 -9.56
N ASP A 49 5.43 13.63 -9.33
CA ASP A 49 6.57 14.53 -9.46
C ASP A 49 6.69 15.07 -10.90
N LYS A 50 6.62 14.18 -11.91
CA LYS A 50 6.61 14.57 -13.33
C LYS A 50 5.40 15.41 -13.73
N ALA A 51 4.28 15.26 -13.06
CA ALA A 51 3.07 16.04 -13.29
C ALA A 51 3.14 17.44 -12.64
N GLY A 52 4.19 17.76 -11.87
CA GLY A 52 4.35 19.02 -11.16
C GLY A 52 3.34 19.20 -10.01
N VAL A 53 2.85 18.08 -9.45
CA VAL A 53 1.83 18.07 -8.40
C VAL A 53 2.47 17.96 -6.99
N CYS A 54 3.80 17.80 -6.92
CA CYS A 54 4.57 17.64 -5.68
C CYS A 54 5.34 18.91 -5.32
#